data_AF-A0A954YHK6-F1
#
_entry.id   AF-A0A954YHK6-F1
#
_cell.length_a   1.000
_cell.length_b   1.000
_cell.length_c   1.000
_cell.angle_alpha   90.00
_cell.angle_beta   90.00
_cell.angle_gamma   90.00
#
_symmetry.space_group_name_H-M   'P 1'
#
loop_
_entity.id
_entity.type
_entity.pdbx_description
1 polymer ?
#
loop_
_entity_poly.entity_id
_entity_poly.type
_entity_poly.pdbx_seq_one_letter_code
_entity_poly.pdbx_strand_id
1 'polypeptide(L)'
;MTEFLNELTRRATHGDQAALAALLERVDPQLRARLHGKIAAKWQSVLELDDVLQVTYAEAFLKIADFEARGETTIVDWLTRIAENNLRDAVKGLGRQKRPDPARRVTRQESAGEQARSLLGVLGGGDPTASRVFSADEAARLLRQA
;
A
#
# COMPACT_ATOMS: atom_id res chain seq x y z
N MET A 1 25.60 8.75 12.72
CA MET A 1 24.29 8.50 12.06
C MET A 1 23.76 7.12 12.44
N THR A 2 24.53 6.05 12.24
CA THR A 2 24.16 4.66 12.56
C THR A 2 23.81 4.46 14.04
N GLU A 3 24.57 5.05 14.97
CA GLU A 3 24.32 4.93 16.41
C GLU A 3 22.93 5.42 16.84
N PHE A 4 22.48 6.54 16.24
CA PHE A 4 21.16 7.11 16.52
C PHE A 4 20.03 6.22 15.99
N LEU A 5 20.22 5.64 14.79
CA LEU A 5 19.26 4.67 14.22
C LEU A 5 19.20 3.40 15.07
N ASN A 6 20.32 2.93 15.59
CA ASN A 6 20.37 1.76 16.47
C ASN A 6 19.60 2.01 17.77
N GLU A 7 19.77 3.18 18.38
CA GLU A 7 19.02 3.53 19.60
C GLU A 7 17.52 3.66 19.34
N LEU A 8 17.11 4.33 18.26
CA LEU A 8 15.69 4.40 17.88
C LEU A 8 15.13 3.00 17.60
N THR A 9 15.88 2.15 16.92
CA THR A 9 15.49 0.76 16.65
C THR A 9 15.31 -0.02 17.95
N ARG A 10 16.26 0.09 18.89
CA ARG A 10 16.19 -0.58 20.20
C ARG A 10 14.96 -0.13 20.99
N ARG A 11 14.64 1.17 21.01
CA ARG A 11 13.44 1.68 21.68
C ARG A 11 12.17 1.20 20.99
N ALA A 12 12.13 1.25 19.66
CA ALA A 12 10.99 0.81 18.87
C ALA A 12 10.69 -0.68 19.07
N THR A 13 11.70 -1.55 19.13
CA THR A 13 11.52 -2.99 19.40
C THR A 13 10.96 -3.26 20.81
N HIS A 14 11.16 -2.34 21.75
CA HIS A 14 10.59 -2.39 23.10
C HIS A 14 9.23 -1.68 23.22
N GLY A 15 8.58 -1.33 22.11
CA GLY A 15 7.23 -0.78 22.07
C GLY A 15 7.14 0.74 22.12
N ASP A 16 8.26 1.46 22.04
CA ASP A 16 8.25 2.92 21.95
C ASP A 16 7.80 3.39 20.56
N GLN A 17 6.52 3.75 20.45
CA GLN A 17 5.91 4.19 19.20
C GLN A 17 6.49 5.52 18.68
N ALA A 18 6.92 6.42 19.57
CA ALA A 18 7.53 7.68 19.17
C ALA A 18 8.93 7.44 18.58
N ALA A 19 9.68 6.48 19.13
CA ALA A 19 10.94 6.05 18.56
C ALA A 19 10.76 5.40 17.18
N LEU A 20 9.70 4.59 16.99
CA LEU A 20 9.38 4.03 15.69
C LEU A 20 9.03 5.12 14.67
N ALA A 21 8.21 6.10 15.03
CA ALA A 21 7.87 7.21 14.13
C ALA A 21 9.14 7.97 13.68
N ALA A 22 9.99 8.36 14.64
CA ALA A 22 11.25 9.04 14.35
C ALA A 22 12.22 8.19 13.51
N LEU A 23 12.22 6.88 13.71
CA LEU A 23 12.99 5.93 12.91
C LEU A 23 12.49 5.92 11.46
N LEU A 24 11.18 5.78 11.25
CA LEU A 24 10.56 5.73 9.92
C LEU A 24 10.76 7.03 9.14
N GLU A 25 10.61 8.19 9.79
CA GLU A 25 10.90 9.50 9.19
C GLU A 25 12.36 9.60 8.72
N ARG A 26 13.30 9.07 9.50
CA ARG A 26 14.72 9.15 9.17
C ARG A 26 15.10 8.25 7.98
N VAL A 27 14.47 7.09 7.86
CA VAL A 27 14.77 6.11 6.81
C VAL A 27 13.94 6.29 5.53
N ASP A 28 12.83 7.05 5.57
CA ASP A 28 11.95 7.30 4.42
C ASP A 28 12.70 7.77 3.16
N PRO A 29 13.58 8.79 3.20
CA PRO A 29 14.28 9.24 2.00
C PRO A 29 15.14 8.14 1.37
N GLN A 30 15.78 7.32 2.20
CA GLN A 30 16.62 6.21 1.74
C GLN A 30 15.77 5.07 1.18
N LEU A 31 14.63 4.79 1.79
CA LEU A 31 13.69 3.77 1.34
C LEU A 31 13.06 4.16 -0.01
N ARG A 32 12.65 5.42 -0.16
CA ARG A 32 12.19 6.00 -1.43
C ARG A 32 13.25 5.88 -2.52
N ALA A 33 14.49 6.24 -2.23
CA ALA A 33 15.58 6.12 -3.18
C ALA A 33 15.82 4.66 -3.62
N ARG A 34 15.73 3.70 -2.70
CA ARG A 34 15.87 2.26 -3.00
C ARG A 34 14.73 1.72 -3.88
N LEU A 35 13.52 2.26 -3.74
CA LEU A 35 12.34 1.81 -4.48
C LEU A 35 12.10 2.60 -5.78
N HIS A 36 12.79 3.73 -5.94
CA HIS A 36 12.70 4.55 -7.13
C HIS A 36 12.96 3.72 -8.40
N GLY A 37 12.06 3.84 -9.38
CA GLY A 37 12.14 3.11 -10.64
C GLY A 37 11.79 1.62 -10.57
N LYS A 38 11.44 1.06 -9.40
CA LYS A 38 11.00 -0.35 -9.29
C LYS A 38 9.56 -0.57 -9.76
N ILE A 39 8.75 0.49 -9.82
CA ILE A 39 7.40 0.44 -10.40
C ILE A 39 7.54 0.48 -11.92
N ALA A 40 7.22 -0.64 -12.59
CA ALA A 40 7.24 -0.72 -14.04
C ALA A 40 6.25 0.28 -14.67
N ALA A 41 6.62 0.89 -15.81
CA ALA A 41 5.86 1.94 -16.48
C ALA A 41 4.36 1.63 -16.66
N LYS A 42 4.00 0.37 -16.95
CA LYS A 42 2.61 -0.08 -17.12
C LYS A 42 1.72 0.02 -15.87
N TRP A 43 2.32 0.21 -14.69
CA TRP A 43 1.63 0.33 -13.41
C TRP A 43 1.69 1.73 -12.81
N GLN A 44 2.53 2.62 -13.34
CA GLN A 44 2.73 3.97 -12.79
C GLN A 44 1.47 4.84 -12.83
N SER A 45 0.47 4.50 -13.65
CA SER A 45 -0.81 5.21 -13.68
C SER A 45 -1.85 4.75 -12.65
N VAL A 46 -1.58 3.65 -11.93
CA VAL A 46 -2.54 3.00 -11.01
C VAL A 46 -1.91 2.54 -9.70
N LEU A 47 -0.62 2.80 -9.51
CA LEU A 47 0.14 2.44 -8.31
C LEU A 47 1.19 3.52 -8.05
N GLU A 48 1.09 4.15 -6.89
CA GLU A 48 2.06 5.13 -6.45
C GLU A 48 3.06 4.51 -5.46
N LEU A 49 4.24 5.14 -5.35
CA LEU A 49 5.24 4.71 -4.38
C LEU A 49 4.73 4.91 -2.94
N ASP A 50 3.97 5.98 -2.71
CA ASP A 50 3.45 6.34 -1.40
C ASP A 50 2.45 5.29 -0.88
N ASP A 51 1.63 4.69 -1.76
CA ASP A 51 0.75 3.57 -1.40
C ASP A 51 1.55 2.38 -0.86
N VAL A 52 2.66 2.05 -1.51
CA VAL A 52 3.54 0.94 -1.10
C VAL A 52 4.20 1.26 0.25
N LEU A 53 4.66 2.49 0.43
CA LEU A 53 5.31 2.93 1.67
C LEU A 53 4.33 2.98 2.84
N GLN A 54 3.08 3.40 2.63
CA GLN A 54 2.06 3.41 3.68
C GLN A 54 1.80 1.99 4.22
N VAL A 55 1.63 1.00 3.33
CA VAL A 55 1.51 -0.41 3.73
C VAL A 55 2.77 -0.90 4.43
N THR A 56 3.94 -0.48 3.95
CA THR A 56 5.23 -0.82 4.57
C THR A 56 5.34 -0.31 6.00
N TYR A 57 4.92 0.91 6.27
CA TYR A 57 4.95 1.47 7.62
C TYR A 57 3.94 0.82 8.56
N ALA A 58 2.75 0.49 8.06
CA ALA A 58 1.77 -0.30 8.82
C ALA A 58 2.32 -1.68 9.19
N GLU A 59 2.96 -2.38 8.24
CA GLU A 59 3.59 -3.67 8.51
C GLU A 59 4.80 -3.56 9.44
N ALA A 60 5.61 -2.52 9.27
CA ALA A 60 6.74 -2.26 10.15
C ALA A 60 6.27 -2.07 11.59
N PHE A 61 5.20 -1.30 11.81
CA PHE A 61 4.58 -1.12 13.12
C PHE A 61 4.16 -2.45 13.75
N LEU A 62 3.57 -3.36 12.97
CA LEU A 62 3.11 -4.66 13.47
C LEU A 62 4.27 -5.64 13.75
N LYS A 63 5.37 -5.52 13.02
CA LYS A 63 6.49 -6.50 13.03
C LYS A 63 7.75 -6.01 13.74
N ILE A 64 7.79 -4.75 14.19
CA ILE A 64 9.02 -4.16 14.75
C ILE A 64 9.48 -4.88 16.02
N ALA A 65 8.54 -5.43 16.82
CA ALA A 65 8.88 -6.19 18.02
C ALA A 65 9.67 -7.48 17.69
N ASP A 66 9.45 -8.05 16.50
CA ASP A 66 10.15 -9.24 16.02
C ASP A 66 11.46 -8.91 15.29
N PHE A 67 11.79 -7.62 15.13
CA PHE A 67 13.03 -7.22 14.48
C PHE A 67 14.23 -7.51 15.39
N GLU A 68 15.06 -8.44 14.95
CA GLU A 68 16.38 -8.69 15.52
C GLU A 68 17.46 -8.31 14.52
N ALA A 69 18.39 -7.45 14.94
CA ALA A 69 19.60 -7.14 14.17
C ALA A 69 20.53 -8.36 14.13
N ARG A 70 20.23 -9.32 13.26
CA ARG A 70 21.05 -10.54 13.07
C ARG A 70 22.14 -10.28 12.03
N GLY A 71 23.40 -10.33 12.48
CA GLY A 71 24.57 -10.17 11.63
C GLY A 71 24.66 -8.78 11.00
N GLU A 72 24.86 -8.71 9.68
CA GLU A 72 25.00 -7.46 8.93
C GLU A 72 23.67 -6.82 8.51
N THR A 73 22.52 -7.43 8.87
CA THR A 73 21.21 -6.93 8.45
C THR A 73 20.86 -5.65 9.21
N THR A 74 20.78 -4.54 8.49
CA THR A 74 20.35 -3.26 9.07
C THR A 74 18.82 -3.14 9.10
N ILE A 75 18.31 -2.25 9.95
CA ILE A 75 16.88 -1.89 9.97
C ILE A 75 16.39 -1.39 8.60
N VAL A 76 17.27 -0.71 7.85
CA VAL A 76 16.96 -0.21 6.50
C VAL A 76 16.79 -1.38 5.54
N ASP A 77 17.64 -2.41 5.62
CA ASP A 77 17.53 -3.60 4.77
C ASP A 77 16.27 -4.39 5.09
N TRP A 78 15.92 -4.50 6.36
CA TRP A 78 14.66 -5.11 6.79
C TRP A 78 13.43 -4.36 6.25
N LEU A 79 13.37 -3.03 6.40
CA LEU A 79 12.30 -2.21 5.83
C LEU A 79 12.25 -2.27 4.30
N THR A 80 13.42 -2.31 3.64
CA THR A 80 13.50 -2.48 2.19
C THR A 80 12.86 -3.79 1.74
N ARG A 81 13.12 -4.89 2.46
CA ARG A 81 12.52 -6.20 2.16
C ARG A 81 11.00 -6.19 2.32
N ILE A 82 10.49 -5.54 3.36
CA ILE A 82 9.04 -5.37 3.54
C ILE A 82 8.47 -4.59 2.35
N ALA A 83 9.06 -3.45 2.00
CA ALA A 83 8.58 -2.62 0.92
C ALA A 83 8.60 -3.31 -0.45
N GLU A 84 9.65 -4.09 -0.74
CA GLU A 84 9.73 -4.89 -1.96
C GLU A 84 8.66 -5.99 -2.04
N ASN A 85 8.35 -6.61 -0.90
CA ASN A 85 7.26 -7.58 -0.83
C ASN A 85 5.91 -6.90 -1.08
N ASN A 86 5.67 -5.75 -0.45
CA ASN A 86 4.45 -4.97 -0.62
C ASN A 86 4.27 -4.50 -2.07
N LEU A 87 5.35 -4.03 -2.71
CA LEU A 87 5.34 -3.68 -4.13
C LEU A 87 4.97 -4.89 -5.01
N ARG A 88 5.57 -6.06 -4.73
CA ARG A 88 5.28 -7.29 -5.49
C ARG A 88 3.81 -7.69 -5.33
N ASP A 89 3.26 -7.59 -4.12
CA ASP A 89 1.89 -7.95 -3.83
C ASP A 89 0.89 -6.98 -4.44
N ALA A 90 1.18 -5.67 -4.42
CA ALA A 90 0.40 -4.65 -5.11
C ALA A 90 0.33 -4.93 -6.63
N VAL A 91 1.49 -5.16 -7.26
CA VAL A 91 1.58 -5.51 -8.69
C VAL A 91 0.81 -6.80 -9.01
N LYS A 92 0.93 -7.83 -8.17
CA LYS A 92 0.20 -9.10 -8.31
C LYS A 92 -1.31 -8.89 -8.17
N GLY A 93 -1.74 -8.01 -7.26
CA GLY A 93 -3.14 -7.59 -7.08
C GLY A 93 -3.72 -6.97 -8.35
N LEU A 94 -3.02 -6.00 -8.93
CA LEU A 94 -3.44 -5.32 -10.16
C LEU A 94 -3.51 -6.28 -11.36
N GLY A 95 -2.55 -7.20 -11.47
CA GLY A 95 -2.56 -8.25 -12.49
C GLY A 95 -3.76 -9.19 -12.41
N ARG A 96 -4.27 -9.46 -11.20
CA ARG A 96 -5.50 -10.24 -11.00
C ARG A 96 -6.74 -9.44 -11.37
N GLN A 97 -6.83 -8.18 -10.98
CA GLN A 97 -7.98 -7.32 -11.29
C GLN A 97 -8.15 -7.08 -12.81
N LYS A 98 -7.05 -7.02 -13.56
CA LYS A 98 -7.09 -6.88 -15.02
C LYS A 98 -7.48 -8.16 -15.78
N ARG A 99 -7.46 -9.33 -15.15
CA ARG A 99 -7.94 -10.57 -15.78
C ARG A 99 -9.48 -10.59 -15.67
N PRO A 100 -10.22 -10.52 -16.79
CA PRO A 100 -11.65 -10.72 -16.74
C PRO A 100 -11.91 -12.12 -16.18
N ASP A 101 -12.83 -12.23 -15.24
CA ASP A 101 -13.36 -13.51 -14.80
C ASP A 101 -13.79 -14.30 -16.05
N PRO A 102 -13.33 -15.54 -16.28
CA PRO A 102 -13.77 -16.35 -17.41
C PRO A 102 -15.30 -16.50 -17.46
N ALA A 103 -16.01 -16.42 -16.32
CA ALA A 103 -17.46 -16.41 -16.26
C ALA A 103 -18.11 -15.09 -16.76
N ARG A 104 -17.34 -14.02 -16.92
CA ARG A 104 -17.78 -12.71 -17.44
C ARG A 104 -17.39 -12.46 -18.90
N ARG A 105 -16.95 -13.48 -19.64
CA ARG A 105 -16.84 -13.40 -21.11
C ARG A 105 -18.24 -13.32 -21.72
N VAL A 106 -18.83 -12.13 -21.72
CA VAL A 106 -20.08 -11.85 -22.43
C VAL A 106 -19.78 -12.00 -23.92
N THR A 107 -20.36 -13.03 -24.52
CA THR A 107 -20.41 -13.22 -25.97
C THR A 107 -20.89 -11.93 -26.61
N ARG A 108 -20.00 -11.29 -27.38
CA ARG A 108 -20.31 -10.10 -28.16
C ARG A 108 -21.23 -10.52 -29.30
N GLN A 109 -22.54 -10.46 -29.09
CA GLN A 109 -23.53 -10.35 -30.16
C GLN A 109 -24.47 -9.18 -29.88
N GLU A 110 -24.27 -8.14 -30.69
CA GLU A 110 -25.26 -7.27 -31.33
C GLU A 110 -26.55 -6.92 -30.58
N SER A 111 -26.61 -5.69 -30.04
CA SER A 111 -27.69 -4.71 -30.29
C SER A 111 -27.47 -3.47 -29.41
N ALA A 112 -26.80 -2.46 -29.96
CA ALA A 112 -26.33 -1.25 -29.25
C ALA A 112 -27.46 -0.31 -28.75
N GLY A 113 -28.73 -0.58 -29.06
CA GLY A 113 -29.87 0.26 -28.67
C GLY A 113 -30.49 -0.06 -27.31
N GLU A 114 -30.40 -1.31 -26.84
CA GLU A 114 -31.06 -1.76 -25.60
C GLU A 114 -30.21 -1.45 -24.34
N GLN A 115 -28.88 -1.40 -24.49
CA GLN A 115 -27.94 -1.35 -23.37
C GLN A 115 -27.87 0.02 -22.66
N ALA A 116 -28.24 1.11 -23.35
CA ALA A 116 -28.28 2.44 -22.74
C ALA A 116 -29.34 2.53 -21.63
N ARG A 117 -30.44 1.77 -21.74
CA ARG A 117 -31.50 1.73 -20.71
C ARG A 117 -31.11 0.85 -19.52
N SER A 118 -30.32 -0.19 -19.74
CA SER A 118 -29.82 -1.08 -18.68
C SER A 118 -28.79 -0.39 -17.79
N LEU A 119 -27.88 0.42 -18.36
CA LEU A 119 -26.90 1.19 -17.59
C LEU A 119 -27.53 2.31 -16.74
N LEU A 120 -28.58 2.96 -17.25
CA LEU A 120 -29.32 3.98 -16.50
C LEU A 120 -30.15 3.42 -15.34
N GLY A 121 -30.58 2.15 -15.44
CA GLY A 121 -31.25 1.45 -14.32
C GLY A 121 -30.30 1.07 -13.17
N VAL A 122 -29.03 0.79 -13.48
CA VAL A 122 -28.01 0.42 -12.48
C VAL A 122 -27.45 1.66 -11.75
N LEU A 123 -27.43 2.83 -12.39
CA LEU A 123 -26.94 4.06 -11.77
C LEU A 123 -28.01 4.82 -10.94
N GLY A 124 -29.28 4.42 -11.02
CA GLY A 124 -30.41 5.13 -10.40
C GLY A 124 -30.99 4.53 -9.11
N GLY A 125 -30.47 3.43 -8.59
CA GLY A 125 -30.96 2.77 -7.37
C GLY A 125 -29.86 2.64 -6.32
N GLY A 126 -30.00 3.39 -5.23
CA GLY A 126 -28.97 3.60 -4.21
C GLY A 126 -28.52 2.39 -3.38
N ASP A 127 -27.24 2.49 -3.02
CA ASP A 127 -26.40 1.95 -1.92
C ASP A 127 -27.09 1.59 -0.57
N PRO A 128 -26.45 0.83 0.38
CA PRO A 128 -25.03 1.03 0.76
C PRO A 128 -24.17 -0.14 1.35
N THR A 129 -22.86 -0.08 1.09
CA THR A 129 -21.68 -0.58 1.91
C THR A 129 -21.57 -2.08 2.26
N ALA A 130 -20.44 -2.70 2.63
CA ALA A 130 -19.25 -2.28 3.38
C ALA A 130 -18.05 -3.15 2.95
N SER A 131 -16.83 -2.65 2.72
CA SER A 131 -15.84 -2.53 3.81
C SER A 131 -14.47 -1.97 3.32
N ARG A 132 -14.32 -1.47 2.08
CA ARG A 132 -12.96 -1.16 1.54
C ARG A 132 -12.70 0.24 1.00
N VAL A 133 -13.72 1.08 0.88
CA VAL A 133 -13.51 2.52 0.61
C VAL A 133 -13.17 3.28 1.91
N PHE A 134 -13.27 2.62 3.06
CA PHE A 134 -13.24 3.25 4.39
C PHE A 134 -11.84 3.33 5.07
N SER A 135 -10.71 3.27 4.35
CA SER A 135 -9.40 3.42 5.02
C SER A 135 -8.48 4.48 4.44
N ALA A 136 -8.83 5.10 3.30
CA ALA A 136 -8.09 6.23 2.76
C ALA A 136 -8.82 7.57 2.99
N ASP A 137 -10.15 7.60 2.85
CA ASP A 137 -10.92 8.85 2.99
C ASP A 137 -11.13 9.28 4.46
N GLU A 138 -11.13 8.33 5.40
CA GLU A 138 -11.32 8.65 6.83
C GLU A 138 -10.07 9.29 7.46
N ALA A 139 -8.87 8.81 7.08
CA ALA A 139 -7.59 9.38 7.52
C ALA A 139 -7.39 10.81 6.99
N ALA A 140 -7.82 11.09 5.76
CA ALA A 140 -7.73 12.42 5.15
C ALA A 140 -8.79 13.42 5.66
N ARG A 141 -9.85 12.94 6.33
CA ARG A 141 -10.85 13.81 6.99
C ARG A 141 -10.44 14.21 8.41
N LEU A 142 -9.83 13.31 9.17
CA LEU A 142 -9.37 13.61 10.53
C LEU A 142 -8.23 14.65 10.57
N LEU A 143 -7.41 14.73 9.52
CA LEU A 143 -6.33 15.73 9.38
C LEU A 143 -6.81 17.14 8.99
N ARG A 144 -8.10 17.35 8.68
CA ARG A 144 -8.64 18.66 8.27
C ARG A 144 -9.48 19.38 9.34
N GLN A 145 -9.61 18.80 10.53
CA GLN A 145 -10.35 19.39 11.66
C GLN A 145 -9.48 19.67 12.90
N ALA A 146 -8.16 19.65 12.78
CA ALA A 146 -7.23 20.23 13.75
C ALA A 146 -6.66 21.55 13.22
#